data_AF-A0A6V7L433-F1
#
_entry.id   AF-A0A6V7L433-F1
#
_cell.length_a   1.000
_cell.length_b   1.000
_cell.length_c   1.000
_cell.angle_alpha   90.00
_cell.angle_beta   90.00
_cell.angle_gamma   90.00
#
_symmetry.space_group_name_H-M   'P 1'
#
loop_
_entity.id
_entity.type
_entity.pdbx_description
1 polymer ?
#
loop_
_entity_poly.entity_id
_entity_poly.type
_entity_poly.pdbx_seq_one_letter_code
_entity_poly.pdbx_strand_id
1 'polypeptide(L)'
;EIYKSGFFFIENKFYNDTRHPENKDNSAVIRKWAQTRGIGIFDTAKMEETQIDSLEVRFGYPYLYQHQGTCEHFIVFSDAR
;
A
#
# COMPACT_ATOMS: atom_id res chain seq x y z
N GLU A 1 18.53 1.02 6.78
CA GLU A 1 17.18 0.65 7.24
C GLU A 1 17.16 -0.80 7.70
N ILE A 2 16.83 -1.06 8.96
CA ILE A 2 16.70 -2.42 9.52
C ILE A 2 15.44 -3.10 8.97
N TYR A 3 14.39 -2.32 8.68
CA TYR A 3 13.13 -2.78 8.11
C TYR A 3 12.87 -2.04 6.79
N LYS A 4 13.26 -2.67 5.68
CA LYS A 4 13.20 -2.06 4.33
C LYS A 4 11.83 -2.17 3.66
N SER A 5 11.02 -3.16 4.05
CA SER A 5 9.69 -3.39 3.49
C SER A 5 8.78 -2.18 3.72
N GLY A 6 8.02 -1.82 2.70
CA GLY A 6 6.92 -0.86 2.80
C GLY A 6 5.84 -1.12 1.76
N PHE A 7 4.68 -0.48 1.95
CA PHE A 7 3.58 -0.53 0.98
C PHE A 7 2.76 0.75 1.03
N PHE A 8 2.12 1.09 -0.10
CA PHE A 8 0.95 1.98 -0.09
C PHE A 8 -0.33 1.16 -0.01
N PHE A 9 -1.33 1.64 0.70
CA PHE A 9 -2.70 1.15 0.62
C PHE A 9 -3.57 2.27 0.08
N ILE A 10 -3.98 2.14 -1.18
CA ILE A 10 -4.79 3.11 -1.92
C ILE A 10 -6.05 2.39 -2.39
N GLU A 11 -7.21 2.95 -2.05
CA GLU A 11 -8.53 2.33 -2.18
C GLU A 11 -8.53 0.91 -1.58
N ASN A 12 -8.69 -0.14 -2.40
CA ASN A 12 -8.74 -1.53 -1.97
C ASN A 12 -7.49 -2.33 -2.42
N LYS A 13 -6.38 -1.65 -2.70
CA LYS A 13 -5.18 -2.26 -3.28
C LYS A 13 -3.92 -1.90 -2.50
N PHE A 14 -3.13 -2.93 -2.20
CA PHE A 14 -1.80 -2.81 -1.61
C PHE A 14 -0.74 -2.74 -2.71
N TYR A 15 0.08 -1.69 -2.70
CA TYR A 15 1.21 -1.52 -3.60
C TYR A 15 2.48 -1.79 -2.82
N ASN A 16 2.95 -3.03 -2.89
CA ASN A 16 4.09 -3.51 -2.10
C ASN A 16 5.41 -3.12 -2.75
N ASP A 17 6.36 -2.62 -1.96
CA ASP A 17 7.71 -2.33 -2.41
C ASP A 17 8.50 -3.64 -2.57
N THR A 18 8.76 -4.07 -3.80
CA THR A 18 9.54 -5.27 -4.08
C THR A 18 10.91 -4.97 -4.69
N ARG A 19 11.36 -3.70 -4.63
CA ARG A 19 12.63 -3.24 -5.24
C ARG A 19 13.87 -3.90 -4.64
N HIS A 20 13.82 -4.29 -3.36
CA HIS A 20 14.90 -5.01 -2.71
C HIS A 20 14.49 -6.49 -2.53
N PRO A 21 15.36 -7.47 -2.86
CA PRO A 21 15.07 -8.91 -2.68
C PRO A 21 14.76 -9.34 -1.24
N GLU A 22 15.06 -8.49 -0.25
CA GLU A 22 14.81 -8.75 1.18
C GLU A 22 13.49 -8.14 1.64
N ASN A 23 12.84 -7.33 0.80
CA ASN A 23 11.53 -6.78 1.12
C ASN A 23 10.52 -7.91 1.15
N LYS A 24 9.63 -7.82 2.13
CA LYS A 24 8.55 -8.77 2.38
C LYS A 24 7.22 -8.08 2.14
N ASP A 25 6.25 -8.82 1.61
CA ASP A 25 4.86 -8.39 1.54
C ASP A 25 4.27 -8.36 2.96
N ASN A 26 4.42 -7.22 3.64
CA ASN A 26 3.84 -6.99 4.96
C ASN A 26 2.30 -6.93 4.90
N SER A 27 1.70 -6.60 3.75
CA SER A 27 0.26 -6.53 3.62
C SER A 27 -0.41 -7.91 3.61
N ALA A 28 0.33 -9.00 3.33
CA ALA A 28 -0.22 -10.35 3.29
C ALA A 28 -0.95 -10.76 4.57
N VAL A 29 -0.41 -10.41 5.75
CA VAL A 29 -1.06 -10.71 7.04
C VAL A 29 -2.35 -9.91 7.23
N ILE A 30 -2.38 -8.66 6.73
CA ILE A 30 -3.55 -7.78 6.79
C ILE A 30 -4.65 -8.31 5.86
N ARG A 31 -4.30 -8.66 4.62
CA ARG A 31 -5.24 -9.25 3.64
C ARG A 31 -5.85 -10.54 4.18
N LYS A 32 -5.04 -11.44 4.75
CA LYS A 32 -5.51 -12.68 5.37
C LYS A 32 -6.46 -12.41 6.54
N TRP A 33 -6.07 -11.50 7.44
CA TRP A 33 -6.93 -11.09 8.57
C TRP A 33 -8.27 -10.54 8.08
N ALA A 34 -8.28 -9.63 7.11
CA ALA A 34 -9.48 -9.02 6.56
C ALA A 34 -10.44 -10.05 5.93
N GLN A 35 -9.89 -11.00 5.17
CA GLN A 35 -10.67 -12.09 4.58
C GLN A 35 -11.34 -12.95 5.67
N THR A 36 -10.60 -13.32 6.72
CA THR A 36 -11.17 -14.09 7.84
C THR A 36 -12.23 -13.35 8.65
N ARG A 37 -12.30 -12.02 8.51
CA ARG A 37 -13.29 -11.17 9.18
C ARG A 37 -14.44 -10.74 8.27
N GLY A 38 -14.44 -11.14 7.00
CA GLY A 38 -15.45 -10.72 6.04
C GLY A 38 -15.42 -9.22 5.72
N ILE A 39 -14.28 -8.55 5.93
CA ILE A 39 -14.12 -7.11 5.64
C ILE A 39 -14.04 -6.87 4.13
N GLY A 40 -13.42 -7.80 3.40
CA GLY A 40 -13.27 -7.70 1.95
C GLY A 40 -12.06 -8.48 1.44
N ILE A 41 -11.93 -8.51 0.13
CA ILE A 41 -10.74 -9.00 -0.58
C ILE A 41 -10.00 -7.76 -1.07
N PHE A 42 -8.70 -7.71 -0.83
CA PHE A 42 -7.84 -6.61 -1.26
C PHE A 42 -6.85 -7.10 -2.30
N ASP A 43 -6.63 -6.29 -3.32
CA ASP A 43 -5.71 -6.59 -4.41
C ASP A 43 -4.27 -6.23 -4.04
N THR A 44 -3.33 -6.68 -4.87
CA THR A 44 -1.92 -6.29 -4.79
C THR A 44 -1.35 -5.89 -6.13
N ALA A 45 -0.43 -4.92 -6.12
CA ALA A 45 0.47 -4.61 -7.21
C ALA A 45 1.88 -4.36 -6.68
N LYS A 46 2.89 -4.41 -7.57
CA LYS A 46 4.24 -3.97 -7.22
C LYS A 46 4.33 -2.46 -7.32
N MET A 47 4.89 -1.84 -6.29
CA MET A 47 5.02 -0.39 -6.22
C MET A 47 5.88 0.15 -7.36
N GLU A 48 6.99 -0.51 -7.66
CA GLU A 48 7.95 -0.09 -8.69
C GLU A 48 7.48 -0.27 -10.15
N GLU A 49 6.39 -1.02 -10.36
CA GLU A 49 5.77 -1.22 -11.68
C GLU A 49 4.47 -0.40 -11.84
N THR A 50 4.08 0.37 -10.82
CA THR A 50 2.84 1.16 -10.82
C THR A 50 3.14 2.63 -11.12
N GLN A 51 2.46 3.20 -12.11
CA GLN A 51 2.54 4.62 -12.45
C GLN A 51 1.46 5.44 -11.72
N ILE A 52 1.75 6.69 -11.37
CA ILE A 52 0.82 7.55 -10.60
C ILE A 52 -0.48 7.81 -11.37
N ASP A 53 -0.40 7.99 -12.69
CA ASP A 53 -1.53 8.21 -13.58
C ASP A 53 -2.43 6.96 -13.78
N SER A 54 -1.94 5.79 -13.36
CA SER A 54 -2.73 4.55 -13.33
C SER A 54 -3.49 4.32 -12.01
N LEU A 55 -3.31 5.20 -11.03
CA LEU A 55 -3.96 5.08 -9.72
C LEU A 55 -5.42 5.55 -9.77
N GLU A 56 -6.31 4.75 -9.21
CA GLU A 56 -7.68 5.16 -8.90
C GLU A 56 -7.67 5.84 -7.54
N VAL A 57 -7.89 7.17 -7.52
CA VAL A 57 -7.83 7.97 -6.29
C VAL A 57 -9.00 8.93 -6.18
N ARG A 58 -9.31 9.31 -4.94
CA ARG A 58 -10.26 10.36 -4.58
C ARG A 58 -9.47 11.53 -4.02
N PHE A 59 -9.61 12.70 -4.66
CA PHE A 59 -8.92 13.89 -4.17
C PHE A 59 -9.41 14.26 -2.76
N GLY A 60 -8.46 14.63 -1.91
CA GLY A 60 -8.71 14.97 -0.50
C GLY A 60 -8.95 13.78 0.43
N TYR A 61 -8.99 12.54 -0.08
CA TYR A 61 -9.08 11.34 0.75
C TYR A 61 -7.69 10.88 1.23
N PRO A 62 -7.51 10.55 2.52
CA PRO A 62 -6.23 10.07 3.04
C PRO A 62 -6.02 8.58 2.72
N TYR A 63 -4.88 8.27 2.11
CA TYR A 63 -4.36 6.93 1.89
C TYR A 63 -3.19 6.64 2.82
N LEU A 64 -2.84 5.37 2.99
CA LEU A 64 -1.78 4.95 3.92
C LEU A 64 -0.50 4.59 3.16
N TYR A 65 0.63 5.06 3.66
CA TYR A 65 1.95 4.50 3.39
C TYR A 65 2.54 3.98 4.69
N GLN A 66 2.97 2.71 4.72
CA GLN A 66 3.63 2.11 5.88
C GLN A 66 5.04 1.67 5.50
N HIS A 67 6.02 1.98 6.36
CA HIS A 67 7.42 1.54 6.24
C HIS A 67 8.07 1.42 7.61
N GLN A 68 9.37 1.04 7.65
CA GLN A 68 10.14 0.89 8.90
C GLN A 68 9.45 0.01 9.97
N GLY A 69 8.71 -1.01 9.54
CA GLY A 69 7.94 -1.89 10.42
C GLY A 69 6.57 -1.31 10.80
N THR A 70 6.55 -0.20 11.53
CA THR A 70 5.31 0.39 12.09
C THR A 70 5.17 1.89 11.85
N CYS A 71 6.02 2.50 11.02
CA CYS A 71 5.90 3.92 10.71
C CYS A 71 4.82 4.12 9.65
N GLU A 72 3.77 4.85 10.01
CA GLU A 72 2.60 5.11 9.18
C GLU A 72 2.57 6.59 8.75
N HIS A 73 2.31 6.82 7.47
CA HIS A 73 2.17 8.14 6.88
C HIS A 73 0.88 8.22 6.08
N PHE A 74 0.12 9.29 6.27
CA PHE A 74 -1.01 9.59 5.41
C PHE A 74 -0.55 10.34 4.16
N ILE A 75 -1.00 9.85 3.01
CA ILE A 75 -0.77 10.44 1.69
C ILE A 75 -2.12 10.96 1.19
N VAL A 76 -2.16 12.22 0.77
CA VAL A 76 -3.36 12.82 0.19
C VAL A 76 -3.01 13.32 -1.20
N PHE A 77 -3.76 12.87 -2.21
CA PHE A 77 -3.74 13.50 -3.52
C PHE A 77 -4.65 14.73 -3.45
N SER A 78 -4.08 15.92 -3.60
CA SER A 78 -4.85 17.17 -3.53
C SER A 78 -5.48 17.55 -4.87
N ASP A 79 -4.84 17.17 -5.97
CA ASP A 79 -5.15 17.62 -7.33
C ASP A 79 -4.42 16.74 -8.39
N ALA A 80 -4.77 16.84 -9.67
CA ALA A 80 -4.13 16.14 -10.79
C ALA A 80 -3.88 17.01 -12.04
N ARG A 81 -3.57 18.29 -11.83
CA ARG A 81 -3.10 19.20 -12.88
C ARG A 81 -1.72 18.82 -13.42
#